data_AF-A0A530KPE4-F1
#
_entry.id   AF-A0A530KPE4-F1
#
_cell.length_a   1.000
_cell.length_b   1.000
_cell.length_c   1.000
_cell.angle_alpha   90.00
_cell.angle_beta   90.00
_cell.angle_gamma   90.00
#
_symmetry.space_group_name_H-M   'P 1'
#
loop_
_entity.id
_entity.type
_entity.pdbx_description
1 polymer ?
#
loop_
_entity_poly.entity_id
_entity_poly.type
_entity_poly.pdbx_seq_one_letter_code
_entity_poly.pdbx_strand_id
1 'polypeptide(L)'
;MISEKEAKKIKKKELGIVTFTISVLWLSGLSIGRIAILSGRSKGSIRGIVHRNLPTPREELTMEERQIALDHLKDVRVDEGRLSDKYFVAQELSQAQEAPKSCGPSVLGTLGSYMKPKPPAPAPLPAPDSRTREGRKEIHRRKQEARRKEKIATEEQAAREMGGAENRGLKGSALEYLHDVGTLSDPAEKRVDARVVGISSKERRKEAGRILRGYMDGCRIGGMSSVDFDRVGTGSNSRLAISAYRLQAIHAVGTIREMMPDRDFLLIERVVDQDEFVWDAVPSSQARSFIYEAIRRALDVVAVFEEMMGRSAFAARWGYELPIKKVVDRDDARRMSNAAEEILRQAR
;
A
#
# COMPACT_ATOMS: atom_id res chain seq x y z
N MET A 1 16.64 41.31 29.67
CA MET A 1 15.78 40.24 30.24
C MET A 1 14.39 40.42 29.66
N ILE A 2 13.89 39.46 28.88
CA ILE A 2 12.57 39.55 28.24
C ILE A 2 11.49 39.38 29.32
N SER A 3 10.48 40.26 29.34
CA SER A 3 9.44 40.22 30.37
C SER A 3 8.63 38.91 30.28
N GLU A 4 8.11 38.41 31.41
CA GLU A 4 7.35 37.15 31.44
C GLU A 4 6.09 37.19 30.54
N LYS A 5 5.53 38.38 30.32
CA LYS A 5 4.43 38.62 29.35
C LYS A 5 4.91 38.52 27.91
N GLU A 6 6.10 39.02 27.59
CA GLU A 6 6.71 38.89 26.25
C GLU A 6 7.20 37.47 26.00
N ALA A 7 7.78 36.78 26.98
CA ALA A 7 8.14 35.37 26.89
C ALA A 7 6.90 34.48 26.68
N LYS A 8 5.77 34.80 27.33
CA LYS A 8 4.47 34.17 27.05
C LYS A 8 3.93 34.54 25.67
N LYS A 9 4.14 35.77 25.17
CA LYS A 9 3.76 36.19 23.81
C LYS A 9 4.61 35.50 22.72
N ILE A 10 5.89 35.27 22.99
CA ILE A 10 6.85 34.57 22.11
C ILE A 10 6.55 33.06 22.12
N LYS A 11 6.33 32.44 23.28
CA LYS A 11 5.83 31.05 23.39
C LYS A 11 4.44 30.86 22.76
N LYS A 12 3.62 31.91 22.71
CA LYS A 12 2.30 31.90 22.03
C LYS A 12 2.41 32.15 20.52
N LYS A 13 3.58 32.58 20.02
CA LYS A 13 3.91 32.77 18.59
C LYS A 13 4.54 31.53 17.96
N GLU A 14 5.08 30.60 18.75
CA GLU A 14 5.51 29.30 18.23
C GLU A 14 4.27 28.53 17.78
N LEU A 15 4.18 28.30 16.46
CA LEU A 15 3.16 27.44 15.89
C LEU A 15 3.32 26.04 16.49
N GLY A 16 2.38 25.64 17.36
CA GLY A 16 2.33 24.24 17.80
C GLY A 16 2.21 23.33 16.58
N ILE A 17 2.78 22.13 16.65
CA ILE A 17 2.86 21.13 15.55
C ILE A 17 1.54 21.02 14.77
N VAL A 18 0.42 20.99 15.48
CA VAL A 18 -0.93 20.88 14.91
C VAL A 18 -1.31 22.11 14.07
N THR A 19 -1.02 23.29 14.60
CA THR A 19 -1.30 24.58 13.97
C THR A 19 -0.43 24.76 12.73
N PHE A 20 0.85 24.40 12.84
CA PHE A 20 1.78 24.36 11.72
C PHE A 20 1.26 23.45 10.60
N THR A 21 0.94 22.20 10.95
CA THR A 21 0.46 21.20 9.99
C THR A 21 -0.80 21.66 9.26
N ILE A 22 -1.77 22.22 9.98
CA ILE A 22 -3.01 22.73 9.39
C ILE A 22 -2.75 23.92 8.47
N SER A 23 -1.83 24.81 8.84
CA SER A 23 -1.49 26.00 8.05
C SER A 23 -0.81 25.63 6.73
N VAL A 24 0.14 24.68 6.76
CA VAL A 24 0.79 24.15 5.55
C VAL A 24 -0.23 23.47 4.62
N LEU A 25 -1.09 22.60 5.16
CA LEU A 25 -2.11 21.91 4.35
C LEU A 25 -3.13 22.90 3.74
N TRP A 26 -3.47 23.97 4.46
CA TRP A 26 -4.38 24.99 3.95
C TRP A 26 -3.77 25.82 2.82
N LEU A 27 -2.54 26.29 2.98
CA LEU A 27 -1.82 27.11 1.99
C LEU A 27 -1.47 26.31 0.72
N SER A 28 -1.14 25.02 0.86
CA SER A 28 -0.91 24.12 -0.28
C SER A 28 -2.16 23.87 -1.13
N GLY A 29 -3.36 24.12 -0.60
CA GLY A 29 -4.59 24.13 -1.38
C GLY A 29 -5.72 23.23 -0.85
N LEU A 30 -5.49 22.44 0.21
CA LEU A 30 -6.52 21.52 0.71
C LEU A 30 -7.69 22.27 1.36
N SER A 31 -8.91 21.81 1.14
CA SER A 31 -10.11 22.38 1.76
C SER A 31 -10.20 22.10 3.27
N ILE A 32 -10.92 22.95 4.02
CA ILE A 32 -11.20 22.73 5.46
C ILE A 32 -11.81 21.35 5.70
N GLY A 33 -12.70 20.92 4.81
CA GLY A 33 -13.32 19.59 4.87
C GLY A 33 -12.29 18.47 4.74
N ARG A 34 -11.35 18.59 3.80
CA ARG A 34 -10.30 17.60 3.61
C ARG A 34 -9.32 17.57 4.78
N ILE A 35 -8.92 18.73 5.29
CA ILE A 35 -8.03 18.84 6.45
C ILE A 35 -8.71 18.27 7.71
N ALA A 36 -10.01 18.51 7.91
CA ALA A 36 -10.79 17.95 9.01
C ALA A 36 -10.76 16.40 8.99
N ILE A 37 -10.93 15.80 7.80
CA ILE A 37 -10.83 14.35 7.61
C ILE A 37 -9.42 13.85 7.93
N LEU A 38 -8.38 14.50 7.39
CA LEU A 38 -6.97 14.10 7.58
C LEU A 38 -6.50 14.26 9.03
N SER A 39 -7.05 15.21 9.78
CA SER A 39 -6.66 15.48 11.16
C SER A 39 -7.57 14.81 12.20
N GLY A 40 -8.71 14.24 11.79
CA GLY A 40 -9.72 13.72 12.71
C GLY A 40 -10.35 14.79 13.60
N ARG A 41 -10.37 16.06 13.16
CA ARG A 41 -10.95 17.20 13.89
C ARG A 41 -12.24 17.68 13.24
N SER A 42 -13.06 18.42 13.99
CA SER A 42 -14.26 19.05 13.42
C SER A 42 -13.90 20.17 12.43
N LYS A 43 -14.74 20.37 11.40
CA LYS A 43 -14.59 21.47 10.43
C LYS A 43 -14.50 22.84 11.14
N GLY A 44 -15.27 23.03 12.21
CA GLY A 44 -15.23 24.25 13.03
C GLY A 44 -13.88 24.47 13.74
N SER A 45 -13.25 23.40 14.23
CA SER A 45 -11.92 23.47 14.85
C SER A 45 -10.86 23.88 13.83
N ILE A 46 -10.87 23.28 12.63
CA ILE A 46 -9.95 23.61 11.55
C ILE A 46 -10.14 25.04 11.07
N ARG A 47 -11.40 25.44 10.83
CA ARG A 47 -11.77 26.82 10.48
C ARG A 47 -11.21 27.82 11.51
N GLY A 48 -11.41 27.55 12.80
CA GLY A 48 -10.89 28.41 13.87
C GLY A 48 -9.37 28.44 13.96
N ILE A 49 -8.65 27.39 13.55
CA ILE A 49 -7.19 27.39 13.49
C ILE A 49 -6.69 28.21 12.30
N VAL A 50 -7.28 28.02 11.12
CA VAL A 50 -6.91 28.74 9.89
C VAL A 50 -7.13 30.24 10.08
N HIS A 51 -8.34 30.70 10.42
CA HIS A 51 -8.62 32.14 10.51
C HIS A 51 -7.90 32.86 11.66
N ARG A 52 -7.41 32.13 12.67
CA ARG A 52 -6.61 32.74 13.75
C ARG A 52 -5.14 32.94 13.37
N ASN A 53 -4.60 32.14 12.45
CA ASN A 53 -3.17 32.15 12.10
C ASN A 53 -2.91 32.72 10.71
N LEU A 54 -3.91 32.67 9.82
CA LEU A 54 -3.88 33.18 8.46
C LEU A 54 -5.05 34.15 8.32
N PRO A 55 -4.84 35.44 8.65
CA PRO A 55 -5.91 36.44 8.64
C PRO A 55 -6.44 36.72 7.24
N THR A 56 -5.57 36.59 6.22
CA THR A 56 -5.94 36.74 4.82
C THR A 56 -6.57 35.45 4.30
N PRO A 57 -7.77 35.50 3.69
CA PRO A 57 -8.36 34.38 2.98
C PRO A 57 -7.41 33.85 1.91
N ARG A 58 -7.31 32.53 1.73
CA ARG A 58 -6.40 31.94 0.74
C ARG A 58 -6.82 32.27 -0.71
N GLU A 59 -8.09 32.59 -0.91
CA GLU A 59 -8.68 33.00 -2.18
C GLU A 59 -8.19 34.39 -2.61
N GLU A 60 -7.70 35.20 -1.66
CA GLU A 60 -7.11 36.51 -1.89
C GLU A 60 -5.58 36.44 -2.07
N LEU A 61 -4.97 35.27 -1.87
CA LEU A 61 -3.54 35.06 -2.05
C LEU A 61 -3.24 34.48 -3.43
N THR A 62 -2.32 35.11 -4.15
CA THR A 62 -1.77 34.58 -5.39
C THR A 62 -1.03 33.26 -5.16
N MET A 63 -0.80 32.48 -6.23
CA MET A 63 0.01 31.26 -6.17
C MET A 63 1.42 31.54 -5.63
N GLU A 64 2.02 32.66 -6.03
CA GLU A 64 3.36 33.09 -5.63
C GLU A 64 3.40 33.45 -4.14
N GLU A 65 2.44 34.22 -3.64
CA GLU A 65 2.34 34.56 -2.22
C GLU A 65 2.12 33.32 -1.34
N ARG A 66 1.33 32.35 -1.82
CA ARG A 66 1.16 31.06 -1.12
C ARG A 66 2.45 30.25 -1.12
N GLN A 67 3.19 30.24 -2.23
CA GLN A 67 4.47 29.53 -2.29
C GLN A 67 5.51 30.17 -1.35
N ILE A 68 5.63 31.50 -1.33
CA ILE A 68 6.53 32.23 -0.42
C ILE A 68 6.19 31.91 1.05
N ALA A 69 4.90 31.86 1.40
CA ALA A 69 4.47 31.50 2.75
C ALA A 69 4.80 30.03 3.09
N LEU A 70 4.68 29.12 2.13
CA LEU A 70 5.04 27.71 2.30
C LEU A 70 6.55 27.51 2.43
N ASP A 71 7.36 28.23 1.64
CA ASP A 71 8.82 28.19 1.72
C ASP A 71 9.29 28.70 3.09
N HIS A 72 8.69 29.80 3.58
CA HIS A 72 8.97 30.27 4.93
C HIS A 72 8.62 29.22 6.00
N LEU A 73 7.46 28.57 5.89
CA LEU A 73 7.08 27.48 6.80
C LEU A 73 7.99 26.25 6.68
N LYS A 74 8.58 26.01 5.50
CA LYS A 74 9.57 24.96 5.28
C LYS A 74 10.87 25.25 6.01
N ASP A 75 11.27 26.51 6.09
CA ASP A 75 12.48 26.93 6.81
C ASP A 75 12.29 26.87 8.33
N VAL A 76 11.10 27.22 8.84
CA VAL A 76 10.78 27.18 10.28
C VAL A 76 10.06 25.90 10.70
N ARG A 77 10.46 24.78 10.09
CA ARG A 77 9.77 23.50 10.21
C ARG A 77 9.72 22.96 11.64
N VAL A 78 8.52 22.81 12.19
CA VAL A 78 8.28 22.32 13.57
C VAL A 78 7.53 20.98 13.64
N ASP A 79 7.16 20.38 12.50
CA ASP A 79 6.45 19.10 12.42
C ASP A 79 7.35 17.86 12.54
N GLU A 80 8.63 18.02 12.85
CA GLU A 80 9.59 16.91 13.04
C GLU A 80 9.69 15.96 11.83
N GLY A 81 9.49 16.45 10.60
CA GLY A 81 9.60 15.61 9.39
C GLY A 81 8.32 14.85 9.00
N ARG A 82 7.18 15.12 9.65
CA ARG A 82 5.93 14.35 9.48
C ARG A 82 5.18 14.65 8.17
N LEU A 83 5.25 15.89 7.67
CA LEU A 83 4.68 16.27 6.38
C LEU A 83 5.67 15.96 5.25
N SER A 84 5.21 15.29 4.21
CA SER A 84 6.04 15.16 3.01
C SER A 84 6.24 16.53 2.34
N ASP A 85 7.42 16.74 1.74
CA ASP A 85 7.80 17.96 1.02
C ASP A 85 6.79 18.36 -0.06
N LYS A 86 6.00 17.41 -0.58
CA LYS A 86 4.92 17.66 -1.54
C LYS A 86 3.85 18.64 -1.05
N TYR A 87 3.70 18.81 0.27
CA TYR A 87 2.74 19.75 0.87
C TYR A 87 3.31 21.16 1.07
N PHE A 88 4.59 21.38 0.74
CA PHE A 88 5.22 22.71 0.74
C PHE A 88 5.23 23.33 -0.67
N VAL A 89 4.38 22.82 -1.57
CA VAL A 89 4.18 23.35 -2.91
C VAL A 89 2.74 23.84 -3.02
N ALA A 90 2.55 25.09 -3.42
CA ALA A 90 1.24 25.68 -3.65
C ALA A 90 0.59 25.01 -4.88
N GLN A 91 -0.65 24.55 -4.74
CA GLN A 91 -1.42 23.99 -5.84
C GLN A 91 -2.56 24.93 -6.23
N GLU A 92 -3.01 24.82 -7.48
CA GLU A 92 -4.19 25.53 -7.96
C GLU A 92 -5.41 25.17 -7.11
N LEU A 93 -6.16 26.20 -6.72
CA LEU A 93 -7.40 26.01 -5.98
C LEU A 93 -8.45 25.52 -6.98
N SER A 94 -8.74 24.23 -6.99
CA SER A 94 -9.81 23.68 -7.82
C SER A 94 -11.13 24.41 -7.54
N GLN A 95 -11.79 24.92 -8.58
CA GLN A 95 -13.15 25.44 -8.48
C GLN A 95 -14.10 24.30 -8.03
N ALA A 96 -14.90 24.58 -7.00
CA ALA A 96 -15.98 23.73 -6.48
C ALA A 96 -15.61 22.26 -6.19
N GLN A 97 -15.05 21.99 -5.00
CA GLN A 97 -14.88 20.61 -4.54
C GLN A 97 -15.97 20.22 -3.54
N GLU A 98 -16.94 19.44 -4.04
CA GLU A 98 -17.83 18.62 -3.22
C GLU A 98 -17.04 17.75 -2.22
N ALA A 99 -17.64 17.53 -1.06
CA ALA A 99 -17.04 16.68 -0.03
C ALA A 99 -16.96 15.22 -0.52
N PRO A 100 -15.81 14.52 -0.36
CA PRO A 100 -15.71 13.11 -0.73
C PRO A 100 -16.56 12.24 0.19
N LYS A 101 -17.25 11.24 -0.39
CA LYS A 101 -18.21 10.33 0.27
C LYS A 101 -17.58 9.17 1.06
N SER A 102 -16.25 9.06 1.19
CA SER A 102 -15.69 8.02 2.07
C SER A 102 -14.27 8.31 2.59
N CYS A 103 -14.03 7.82 3.82
CA CYS A 103 -12.81 8.00 4.59
C CYS A 103 -11.72 6.99 4.21
N GLY A 104 -10.62 7.48 3.62
CA GLY A 104 -9.32 6.80 3.66
C GLY A 104 -8.69 6.84 5.07
N PRO A 105 -7.69 6.01 5.39
CA PRO A 105 -7.00 6.08 6.67
C PRO A 105 -6.22 7.41 6.75
N SER A 106 -6.25 8.04 7.92
CA SER A 106 -5.45 9.25 8.20
C SER A 106 -3.96 8.94 8.08
N VAL A 107 -3.26 9.64 7.18
CA VAL A 107 -1.78 9.61 7.07
C VAL A 107 -1.11 10.15 8.35
N LEU A 108 -1.86 10.89 9.18
CA LEU A 108 -1.39 11.49 10.43
C LEU A 108 -1.69 10.66 11.68
N GLY A 109 -2.38 9.51 11.55
CA GLY A 109 -2.99 8.82 12.68
C GLY A 109 -4.11 9.64 13.35
N THR A 110 -4.78 9.09 14.35
CA THR A 110 -5.68 9.89 15.20
C THR A 110 -4.84 10.83 16.06
N LEU A 111 -5.10 12.14 15.98
CA LEU A 111 -4.40 13.16 16.77
C LEU A 111 -4.44 12.91 18.30
N GLY A 112 -5.27 11.99 18.78
CA GLY A 112 -5.26 11.48 20.16
C GLY A 112 -3.97 10.73 20.55
N SER A 113 -3.21 10.19 19.60
CA SER A 113 -1.88 9.61 19.86
C SER A 113 -0.82 10.67 20.22
N TYR A 114 -1.05 11.94 19.87
CA TYR A 114 -0.15 13.07 20.10
C TYR A 114 -0.27 13.67 21.51
N MET A 115 -1.27 13.27 22.30
CA MET A 115 -1.52 13.82 23.65
C MET A 115 -1.04 12.91 24.79
N LYS A 116 -0.51 11.73 24.49
CA LYS A 116 0.16 10.92 25.50
C LYS A 116 1.64 11.29 25.51
N PRO A 117 2.22 11.71 26.65
CA PRO A 117 3.66 11.77 26.80
C PRO A 117 4.22 10.43 26.35
N LYS A 118 5.21 10.44 25.44
CA LYS A 118 5.98 9.24 25.11
C LYS A 118 6.42 8.64 26.45
N PRO A 119 6.05 7.39 26.79
CA PRO A 119 6.54 6.77 28.00
C PRO A 119 8.07 6.90 27.98
N PRO A 120 8.71 7.36 29.07
CA PRO A 120 10.17 7.37 29.12
C PRO A 120 10.63 5.96 28.74
N ALA A 121 11.60 5.88 27.81
CA ALA A 121 12.16 4.61 27.41
C ALA A 121 12.53 3.85 28.68
N PRO A 122 12.04 2.61 28.88
CA PRO A 122 12.34 1.87 30.09
C PRO A 122 13.86 1.81 30.24
N ALA A 123 14.34 2.14 31.45
CA ALA A 123 15.76 2.17 31.74
C ALA A 123 16.41 0.86 31.28
N PRO A 124 17.58 0.89 30.62
CA PRO A 124 18.23 -0.32 30.14
C PRO A 124 18.43 -1.28 31.32
N LEU A 125 17.88 -2.49 31.19
CA LEU A 125 17.97 -3.51 32.23
C LEU A 125 19.44 -3.75 32.58
N PRO A 126 19.79 -3.91 33.88
CA PRO A 126 21.16 -4.18 34.29
C PRO A 126 21.73 -5.38 33.53
N ALA A 127 23.02 -5.29 33.20
CA ALA A 127 23.72 -6.33 32.48
C ALA A 127 23.71 -7.63 33.31
N PRO A 128 23.23 -8.75 32.77
CA PRO A 128 23.19 -10.02 33.49
C PRO A 128 24.61 -10.50 33.80
N ASP A 129 24.84 -10.92 35.05
CA ASP A 129 26.14 -11.39 35.51
C ASP A 129 26.48 -12.77 34.90
N SER A 130 27.53 -12.83 34.07
CA SER A 130 27.98 -14.04 33.39
C SER A 130 28.53 -15.13 34.33
N ARG A 131 28.82 -14.79 35.59
CA ARG A 131 29.33 -15.74 36.59
C ARG A 131 28.23 -16.57 37.25
N THR A 132 26.97 -16.13 37.22
CA THR A 132 25.86 -16.86 37.83
C THR A 132 25.08 -17.71 36.80
N ARG A 133 24.53 -18.85 37.25
CA ARG A 133 23.73 -19.76 36.40
C ARG A 133 22.48 -19.06 35.82
N GLU A 134 21.88 -18.18 36.61
CA GLU A 134 20.71 -17.39 36.21
C GLU A 134 21.09 -16.30 35.20
N GLY A 135 22.22 -15.61 35.40
CA GLY A 135 22.73 -14.64 34.43
C GLY A 135 23.09 -15.27 33.09
N ARG A 136 23.65 -16.48 33.06
CA ARG A 136 23.90 -17.23 31.79
C ARG A 136 22.61 -17.59 31.05
N LYS A 137 21.56 -18.02 31.76
CA LYS A 137 20.24 -18.29 31.15
C LYS A 137 19.62 -17.01 30.59
N GLU A 138 19.75 -15.90 31.31
CA GLU A 138 19.22 -14.60 30.88
C GLU A 138 19.97 -14.04 29.66
N ILE A 139 21.29 -14.19 29.59
CA ILE A 139 22.10 -13.85 28.41
C ILE A 139 21.62 -14.64 27.18
N HIS A 140 21.38 -15.94 27.35
CA HIS A 140 20.91 -16.78 26.25
C HIS A 140 19.50 -16.37 25.77
N ARG A 141 18.60 -16.06 26.71
CA ARG A 141 17.25 -15.55 26.41
C ARG A 141 17.30 -14.23 25.63
N ARG A 142 18.09 -13.26 26.12
CA ARG A 142 18.27 -11.97 25.43
C ARG A 142 18.91 -12.13 24.04
N LYS A 143 19.82 -13.08 23.86
CA LYS A 143 20.43 -13.39 22.54
C LYS A 143 19.43 -14.02 21.56
N GLN A 144 18.52 -14.87 22.03
CA GLN A 144 17.44 -15.43 21.20
C GLN A 144 16.38 -14.37 20.84
N GLU A 145 16.02 -13.50 21.78
CA GLU A 145 15.10 -12.39 21.51
C GLU A 145 15.70 -11.35 20.56
N ALA A 146 16.99 -11.03 20.70
CA ALA A 146 17.70 -10.17 19.77
C ALA A 146 17.72 -10.76 18.36
N ARG A 147 18.00 -12.06 18.21
CA ARG A 147 17.94 -12.76 16.91
C ARG A 147 16.54 -12.77 16.32
N ARG A 148 15.50 -12.94 17.13
CA ARG A 148 14.10 -12.88 16.65
C ARG A 148 13.74 -11.46 16.19
N LYS A 149 14.13 -10.43 16.95
CA LYS A 149 13.90 -9.03 16.57
C LYS A 149 14.69 -8.63 15.33
N GLU A 150 15.93 -9.08 15.21
CA GLU A 150 16.76 -8.87 14.03
C GLU A 150 16.15 -9.57 12.81
N LYS A 151 15.63 -10.79 12.96
CA LYS A 151 14.91 -11.50 11.89
C LYS A 151 13.63 -10.79 11.46
N ILE A 152 12.84 -10.29 12.41
CA ILE A 152 11.63 -9.50 12.11
C ILE A 152 12.01 -8.17 11.45
N ALA A 153 13.07 -7.52 11.92
CA ALA A 153 13.55 -6.26 11.35
C ALA A 153 14.12 -6.45 9.93
N THR A 154 14.81 -7.56 9.65
CA THR A 154 15.28 -7.88 8.29
C THR A 154 14.14 -8.31 7.38
N GLU A 155 13.11 -9.00 7.89
CA GLU A 155 11.87 -9.29 7.14
C GLU A 155 11.07 -8.00 6.84
N GLU A 156 10.94 -7.07 7.80
CA GLU A 156 10.31 -5.76 7.59
C GLU A 156 11.13 -4.86 6.67
N GLN A 157 12.46 -4.90 6.78
CA GLN A 157 13.34 -4.14 5.91
C GLN A 157 13.36 -4.71 4.50
N ALA A 158 13.31 -6.04 4.32
CA ALA A 158 13.08 -6.68 3.04
C ALA A 158 11.71 -6.29 2.46
N ALA A 159 10.65 -6.19 3.27
CA ALA A 159 9.35 -5.71 2.83
C ALA A 159 9.37 -4.23 2.40
N ARG A 160 10.19 -3.39 3.03
CA ARG A 160 10.40 -1.98 2.62
C ARG A 160 11.26 -1.84 1.38
N GLU A 161 12.30 -2.66 1.24
CA GLU A 161 13.25 -2.68 0.11
C GLU A 161 12.63 -3.28 -1.16
N MET A 162 11.59 -4.14 -1.02
CA MET A 162 10.73 -4.62 -2.11
C MET A 162 9.79 -3.54 -2.71
N GLY A 163 10.04 -2.26 -2.45
CA GLY A 163 9.44 -1.15 -3.19
C GLY A 163 7.93 -0.98 -2.96
N GLY A 164 7.55 -0.46 -1.79
CA GLY A 164 6.27 0.23 -1.63
C GLY A 164 4.99 -0.63 -1.73
N ALA A 165 5.09 -1.94 -1.49
CA ALA A 165 3.95 -2.85 -1.49
C ALA A 165 2.94 -2.58 -0.34
N GLU A 166 3.37 -1.99 0.78
CA GLU A 166 2.49 -1.73 1.95
C GLU A 166 1.34 -0.74 1.67
N ASN A 167 1.41 0.06 0.60
CA ASN A 167 0.38 1.04 0.25
C ASN A 167 -0.47 0.63 -0.97
N ARG A 168 -0.21 -0.51 -1.62
CA ARG A 168 -0.87 -0.93 -2.87
C ARG A 168 -2.04 -1.91 -2.66
N GLY A 169 -2.72 -1.74 -1.52
CA GLY A 169 -4.04 -2.28 -1.18
C GLY A 169 -4.86 -1.26 -0.38
N LEU A 170 -4.50 0.03 -0.47
CA LEU A 170 -5.20 1.13 0.17
C LEU A 170 -6.47 1.48 -0.61
N LYS A 171 -7.53 1.72 0.16
CA LYS A 171 -8.79 2.38 -0.25
C LYS A 171 -8.59 3.32 -1.44
N GLY A 172 -9.04 2.90 -2.63
CA GLY A 172 -9.04 3.72 -3.84
C GLY A 172 -8.39 3.11 -5.09
N SER A 173 -7.82 1.90 -5.00
CA SER A 173 -7.33 1.15 -6.18
C SER A 173 -8.47 0.83 -7.17
N ALA A 174 -8.15 0.64 -8.46
CA ALA A 174 -9.14 0.35 -9.49
C ALA A 174 -9.96 -0.92 -9.16
N LEU A 175 -9.29 -1.97 -8.69
CA LEU A 175 -9.94 -3.20 -8.23
C LEU A 175 -10.85 -2.97 -7.01
N GLU A 176 -10.42 -2.14 -6.06
CA GLU A 176 -11.20 -1.84 -4.86
C GLU A 176 -12.37 -0.88 -5.15
N TYR A 177 -12.23 0.01 -6.13
CA TYR A 177 -13.34 0.79 -6.66
C TYR A 177 -14.43 -0.11 -7.26
N LEU A 178 -14.05 -1.08 -8.10
CA LEU A 178 -15.01 -2.05 -8.66
C LEU A 178 -15.70 -2.87 -7.56
N HIS A 179 -14.95 -3.22 -6.52
CA HIS A 179 -15.50 -3.85 -5.34
C HIS A 179 -16.51 -2.92 -4.66
N ASP A 180 -16.14 -1.70 -4.32
CA ASP A 180 -16.97 -0.81 -3.50
C ASP A 180 -18.25 -0.36 -4.23
N VAL A 181 -18.18 -0.14 -5.54
CA VAL A 181 -19.34 0.19 -6.39
C VAL A 181 -20.20 -1.05 -6.71
N GLY A 182 -19.73 -2.25 -6.38
CA GLY A 182 -20.49 -3.50 -6.53
C GLY A 182 -20.50 -4.06 -7.96
N THR A 183 -19.63 -3.59 -8.84
CA THR A 183 -19.50 -4.10 -10.22
C THR A 183 -18.76 -5.43 -10.29
N LEU A 184 -18.07 -5.83 -9.21
CA LEU A 184 -17.52 -7.19 -9.08
C LEU A 184 -18.59 -8.24 -8.74
N SER A 185 -19.77 -7.85 -8.27
CA SER A 185 -20.92 -8.74 -8.13
C SER A 185 -21.81 -8.65 -9.38
N ASP A 186 -22.42 -9.78 -9.77
CA ASP A 186 -23.52 -9.75 -10.72
C ASP A 186 -24.85 -10.03 -9.99
N PRO A 187 -25.84 -9.12 -10.05
CA PRO A 187 -27.17 -9.37 -9.50
C PRO A 187 -27.88 -10.60 -10.10
N ALA A 188 -27.57 -10.96 -11.35
CA ALA A 188 -28.15 -12.10 -12.05
C ALA A 188 -27.50 -13.45 -11.69
N GLU A 189 -26.32 -13.45 -11.06
CA GLU A 189 -25.52 -14.67 -10.80
C GLU A 189 -25.89 -15.41 -9.49
N LYS A 190 -26.95 -15.00 -8.79
CA LYS A 190 -27.35 -15.55 -7.48
C LYS A 190 -27.46 -17.09 -7.44
N ARG A 191 -27.83 -17.73 -8.56
CA ARG A 191 -28.00 -19.20 -8.64
C ARG A 191 -26.68 -19.97 -8.78
N VAL A 192 -25.69 -19.39 -9.45
CA VAL A 192 -24.36 -20.02 -9.62
C VAL A 192 -23.53 -19.84 -8.37
N ASP A 193 -23.62 -18.67 -7.73
CA ASP A 193 -22.93 -18.40 -6.46
C ASP A 193 -23.42 -19.28 -5.31
N ALA A 194 -24.68 -19.73 -5.33
CA ALA A 194 -25.18 -20.69 -4.34
C ALA A 194 -24.48 -22.07 -4.39
N ARG A 195 -23.83 -22.41 -5.51
CA ARG A 195 -23.05 -23.66 -5.67
C ARG A 195 -21.60 -23.53 -5.20
N VAL A 196 -21.14 -22.31 -4.91
CA VAL A 196 -19.77 -22.05 -4.43
C VAL A 196 -19.84 -21.81 -2.92
N VAL A 197 -19.27 -22.72 -2.14
CA VAL A 197 -19.31 -22.67 -0.67
C VAL A 197 -18.26 -21.67 -0.15
N GLY A 198 -18.64 -20.83 0.82
CA GLY A 198 -17.71 -20.00 1.60
C GLY A 198 -17.75 -18.51 1.28
N ILE A 199 -17.06 -18.09 0.21
CA ILE A 199 -16.78 -16.67 -0.07
C ILE A 199 -17.74 -16.14 -1.14
N SER A 200 -18.32 -14.96 -0.92
CA SER A 200 -19.18 -14.30 -1.92
C SER A 200 -18.42 -14.06 -3.24
N SER A 201 -19.10 -14.03 -4.39
CA SER A 201 -18.45 -13.76 -5.68
C SER A 201 -17.64 -12.48 -5.70
N LYS A 202 -18.19 -11.44 -5.09
CA LYS A 202 -17.57 -10.14 -4.94
C LYS A 202 -16.23 -10.22 -4.20
N GLU A 203 -16.21 -10.85 -3.03
CA GLU A 203 -15.00 -11.00 -2.21
C GLU A 203 -13.99 -11.96 -2.86
N ARG A 204 -14.48 -13.04 -3.48
CA ARG A 204 -13.63 -13.99 -4.23
C ARG A 204 -12.91 -13.31 -5.38
N ARG A 205 -13.61 -12.51 -6.18
CA ARG A 205 -13.01 -11.76 -7.31
C ARG A 205 -12.02 -10.71 -6.82
N LYS A 206 -12.30 -10.04 -5.69
CA LYS A 206 -11.35 -9.12 -5.06
C LYS A 206 -10.07 -9.83 -4.63
N GLU A 207 -10.20 -10.98 -3.98
CA GLU A 207 -9.06 -11.75 -3.50
C GLU A 207 -8.25 -12.36 -4.66
N ALA A 208 -8.92 -12.90 -5.67
CA ALA A 208 -8.28 -13.35 -6.91
C ALA A 208 -7.46 -12.23 -7.57
N GLY A 209 -8.01 -11.01 -7.62
CA GLY A 209 -7.27 -9.86 -8.13
C GLY A 209 -6.04 -9.50 -7.27
N ARG A 210 -6.14 -9.61 -5.94
CA ARG A 210 -4.98 -9.40 -5.05
C ARG A 210 -3.89 -10.44 -5.26
N ILE A 211 -4.26 -11.71 -5.42
CA ILE A 211 -3.32 -12.80 -5.67
C ILE A 211 -2.61 -12.59 -7.01
N LEU A 212 -3.37 -12.27 -8.08
CA LEU A 212 -2.80 -11.96 -9.39
C LEU A 212 -1.80 -10.80 -9.32
N ARG A 213 -2.14 -9.72 -8.59
CA ARG A 213 -1.21 -8.61 -8.33
C ARG A 213 0.08 -9.10 -7.69
N GLY A 214 -0.02 -9.95 -6.67
CA GLY A 214 1.13 -10.55 -6.00
C GLY A 214 2.03 -11.33 -6.94
N TYR A 215 1.47 -12.10 -7.88
CA TYR A 215 2.28 -12.78 -8.89
C TYR A 215 2.92 -11.81 -9.90
N MET A 216 2.17 -10.81 -10.38
CA MET A 216 2.71 -9.80 -11.30
C MET A 216 3.84 -8.99 -10.67
N ASP A 217 3.72 -8.63 -9.38
CA ASP A 217 4.78 -8.02 -8.59
C ASP A 217 5.99 -8.96 -8.42
N GLY A 218 5.76 -10.25 -8.16
CA GLY A 218 6.81 -11.26 -8.07
C GLY A 218 7.62 -11.43 -9.38
N CYS A 219 7.00 -11.16 -10.53
CA CYS A 219 7.65 -11.18 -11.84
C CYS A 219 8.52 -9.96 -12.12
N ARG A 220 8.30 -8.81 -11.45
CA ARG A 220 9.03 -7.56 -11.73
C ARG A 220 10.51 -7.70 -11.34
N ILE A 221 11.39 -7.22 -12.21
CA ILE A 221 12.82 -7.00 -11.93
C ILE A 221 12.93 -5.56 -11.42
N GLY A 222 13.37 -5.37 -10.17
CA GLY A 222 13.59 -4.03 -9.63
C GLY A 222 14.60 -3.26 -10.48
N GLY A 223 14.23 -2.09 -11.01
CA GLY A 223 15.10 -1.29 -11.89
C GLY A 223 16.32 -0.65 -11.19
N MET A 224 16.46 -0.82 -9.88
CA MET A 224 17.59 -0.29 -9.09
C MET A 224 18.46 -1.38 -8.45
N SER A 225 18.13 -2.64 -8.67
CA SER A 225 18.96 -3.80 -8.32
C SER A 225 19.26 -4.54 -9.61
N SER A 226 20.55 -4.65 -9.97
CA SER A 226 21.00 -5.57 -10.99
C SER A 226 20.30 -6.92 -10.76
N VAL A 227 19.54 -7.40 -11.76
CA VAL A 227 18.83 -8.70 -11.79
C VAL A 227 18.77 -9.33 -10.41
N ASP A 228 17.72 -9.09 -9.60
CA ASP A 228 17.68 -9.63 -8.24
C ASP A 228 17.79 -11.15 -8.27
N PHE A 229 19.01 -11.59 -8.03
CA PHE A 229 19.36 -12.94 -7.76
C PHE A 229 19.66 -12.95 -6.27
N ASP A 230 18.88 -13.70 -5.50
CA ASP A 230 18.92 -13.63 -4.04
C ASP A 230 20.35 -13.86 -3.53
N ARG A 231 20.93 -12.87 -2.84
CA ARG A 231 22.15 -13.06 -2.05
C ARG A 231 21.80 -13.83 -0.78
N VAL A 232 21.70 -15.14 -0.89
CA VAL A 232 21.60 -16.02 0.28
C VAL A 232 23.00 -16.17 0.90
N GLY A 233 23.25 -15.46 2.01
CA GLY A 233 24.23 -15.83 3.05
C GLY A 233 25.73 -15.87 2.68
N THR A 234 26.45 -14.86 3.19
CA THR A 234 27.89 -14.83 3.58
C THR A 234 28.78 -16.04 3.22
N GLY A 235 29.38 -15.96 2.04
CA GLY A 235 30.53 -16.76 1.64
C GLY A 235 31.00 -16.26 0.27
N SER A 236 32.27 -15.91 0.14
CA SER A 236 32.88 -15.39 -1.08
C SER A 236 32.52 -16.25 -2.30
N ASN A 237 31.63 -15.75 -3.16
CA ASN A 237 31.09 -16.28 -4.45
C ASN A 237 29.55 -16.36 -4.52
N SER A 238 28.79 -15.44 -3.92
CA SER A 238 27.33 -15.39 -4.11
C SER A 238 26.98 -15.03 -5.55
N ARG A 239 26.61 -16.05 -6.31
CA ARG A 239 26.19 -15.96 -7.70
C ARG A 239 24.70 -16.11 -7.82
N LEU A 240 24.28 -15.77 -9.02
CA LEU A 240 23.00 -15.27 -9.37
C LEU A 240 21.96 -16.40 -9.58
N ALA A 241 21.08 -16.72 -8.60
CA ALA A 241 19.96 -17.67 -8.74
C ALA A 241 18.57 -17.00 -8.64
N ILE A 242 17.65 -17.29 -9.57
CA ILE A 242 16.27 -16.78 -9.56
C ILE A 242 15.56 -17.39 -8.36
N SER A 243 14.96 -16.56 -7.50
CA SER A 243 14.27 -17.07 -6.31
C SER A 243 13.14 -18.05 -6.68
N ALA A 244 12.95 -19.08 -5.86
CA ALA A 244 11.86 -20.05 -6.06
C ALA A 244 10.47 -19.38 -6.12
N TYR A 245 10.27 -18.32 -5.32
CA TYR A 245 9.04 -17.52 -5.36
C TYR A 245 8.87 -16.80 -6.71
N ARG A 246 9.95 -16.22 -7.25
CA ARG A 246 9.91 -15.57 -8.57
C ARG A 246 9.63 -16.57 -9.69
N LEU A 247 10.24 -17.76 -9.66
CA LEU A 247 9.93 -18.83 -10.63
C LEU A 247 8.45 -19.25 -10.54
N GLN A 248 7.94 -19.41 -9.33
CA GLN A 248 6.52 -19.72 -9.10
C GLN A 248 5.62 -18.61 -9.65
N ALA A 249 5.94 -17.34 -9.40
CA ALA A 249 5.19 -16.20 -9.90
C ALA A 249 5.20 -16.10 -11.43
N ILE A 250 6.37 -16.27 -12.07
CA ILE A 250 6.51 -16.27 -13.54
C ILE A 250 5.65 -17.38 -14.15
N HIS A 251 5.72 -18.58 -13.58
CA HIS A 251 4.92 -19.72 -14.05
C HIS A 251 3.42 -19.48 -13.85
N ALA A 252 3.02 -18.93 -12.69
CA ALA A 252 1.63 -18.62 -12.39
C ALA A 252 1.06 -17.59 -13.37
N VAL A 253 1.75 -16.45 -13.59
CA VAL A 253 1.32 -15.43 -14.55
C VAL A 253 1.23 -16.00 -15.96
N GLY A 254 2.24 -16.76 -16.41
CA GLY A 254 2.22 -17.42 -17.72
C GLY A 254 1.04 -18.37 -17.87
N THR A 255 0.77 -19.18 -16.86
CA THR A 255 -0.34 -20.14 -16.87
C THR A 255 -1.71 -19.44 -16.88
N ILE A 256 -1.89 -18.43 -16.03
CA ILE A 256 -3.13 -17.64 -15.96
C ILE A 256 -3.40 -16.97 -17.30
N ARG A 257 -2.36 -16.41 -17.94
CA ARG A 257 -2.48 -15.82 -19.28
C ARG A 257 -2.93 -16.84 -20.33
N GLU A 258 -2.41 -18.06 -20.30
CA GLU A 258 -2.84 -19.14 -21.21
C GLU A 258 -4.27 -19.64 -20.96
N MET A 259 -4.84 -19.39 -19.77
CA MET A 259 -6.20 -19.81 -19.41
C MET A 259 -7.29 -18.83 -19.85
N MET A 260 -6.93 -17.64 -20.34
CA MET A 260 -7.89 -16.62 -20.77
C MET A 260 -7.48 -15.98 -22.11
N PRO A 261 -8.40 -15.30 -22.82
CA PRO A 261 -8.03 -14.53 -23.99
C PRO A 261 -7.01 -13.42 -23.66
N ASP A 262 -6.03 -13.16 -24.54
CA ASP A 262 -5.04 -12.09 -24.35
C ASP A 262 -5.69 -10.73 -24.05
N ARG A 263 -6.83 -10.44 -24.69
CA ARG A 263 -7.62 -9.22 -24.44
C ARG A 263 -8.03 -9.09 -22.97
N ASP A 264 -8.48 -10.19 -22.35
CA ASP A 264 -8.93 -10.21 -20.98
C ASP A 264 -7.75 -10.09 -20.02
N PHE A 265 -6.62 -10.75 -20.36
CA PHE A 265 -5.39 -10.66 -19.59
C PHE A 265 -4.84 -9.22 -19.57
N LEU A 266 -4.74 -8.57 -20.73
CA LEU A 266 -4.30 -7.16 -20.82
C LEU A 266 -5.24 -6.23 -20.05
N LEU A 267 -6.54 -6.50 -20.09
CA LEU A 267 -7.52 -5.71 -19.35
C LEU A 267 -7.31 -5.86 -17.83
N ILE A 268 -7.17 -7.09 -17.35
CA ILE A 268 -6.99 -7.33 -15.91
C ILE A 268 -5.61 -6.88 -15.43
N GLU A 269 -4.56 -6.98 -16.24
CA GLU A 269 -3.23 -6.42 -15.96
C GLU A 269 -3.30 -4.91 -15.76
N ARG A 270 -3.98 -4.17 -16.63
CA ARG A 270 -4.16 -2.71 -16.46
C ARG A 270 -4.89 -2.37 -15.16
N VAL A 271 -5.93 -3.13 -14.81
CA VAL A 271 -6.73 -2.89 -13.60
C VAL A 271 -6.00 -3.31 -12.33
N VAL A 272 -5.32 -4.45 -12.36
CA VAL A 272 -4.74 -5.09 -11.18
C VAL A 272 -3.28 -4.70 -11.01
N ASP A 273 -2.47 -4.61 -12.04
CA ASP A 273 -1.05 -4.30 -11.93
C ASP A 273 -0.72 -2.80 -12.05
N GLN A 274 -1.38 -2.13 -12.99
CA GLN A 274 -1.16 -0.72 -13.32
C GLN A 274 -2.13 0.22 -12.59
N ASP A 275 -3.14 -0.34 -11.91
CA ASP A 275 -4.15 0.38 -11.15
C ASP A 275 -4.96 1.39 -11.99
N GLU A 276 -5.19 1.08 -13.27
CA GLU A 276 -5.88 1.95 -14.22
C GLU A 276 -7.40 1.76 -14.22
N PHE A 277 -8.11 2.88 -14.32
CA PHE A 277 -9.57 2.94 -14.50
C PHE A 277 -9.93 2.81 -15.98
N VAL A 278 -9.73 1.61 -16.55
CA VAL A 278 -9.91 1.33 -17.99
C VAL A 278 -11.31 1.64 -18.54
N TRP A 279 -12.31 1.84 -17.69
CA TRP A 279 -13.69 2.21 -18.04
C TRP A 279 -13.97 3.71 -18.03
N ASP A 280 -13.10 4.55 -17.46
CA ASP A 280 -13.35 5.99 -17.32
C ASP A 280 -13.34 6.72 -18.66
N ALA A 281 -12.45 6.31 -19.56
CA ALA A 281 -12.36 6.85 -20.92
C ALA A 281 -13.52 6.41 -21.83
N VAL A 282 -14.39 5.51 -21.38
CA VAL A 282 -15.50 4.98 -22.17
C VAL A 282 -16.77 5.78 -21.88
N PRO A 283 -17.33 6.53 -22.83
CA PRO A 283 -18.50 7.37 -22.57
C PRO A 283 -19.81 6.56 -22.48
N SER A 284 -19.91 5.42 -23.17
CA SER A 284 -21.12 4.59 -23.20
C SER A 284 -21.23 3.66 -21.99
N SER A 285 -22.35 3.74 -21.27
CA SER A 285 -22.67 2.84 -20.15
C SER A 285 -22.74 1.37 -20.56
N GLN A 286 -23.28 1.09 -21.76
CA GLN A 286 -23.34 -0.26 -22.32
C GLN A 286 -21.96 -0.79 -22.69
N ALA A 287 -21.07 0.07 -23.19
CA ALA A 287 -19.68 -0.33 -23.44
C ALA A 287 -18.92 -0.60 -22.12
N ARG A 288 -19.19 0.18 -21.06
CA ARG A 288 -18.63 -0.08 -19.71
C ARG A 288 -19.09 -1.42 -19.14
N SER A 289 -20.34 -1.84 -19.34
CA SER A 289 -20.80 -3.15 -18.83
C SER A 289 -20.05 -4.33 -19.45
N PHE A 290 -19.70 -4.26 -20.74
CA PHE A 290 -18.86 -5.28 -21.38
C PHE A 290 -17.44 -5.34 -20.79
N ILE A 291 -16.88 -4.19 -20.39
CA ILE A 291 -15.58 -4.12 -19.70
C ILE A 291 -15.69 -4.77 -18.31
N TYR A 292 -16.74 -4.45 -17.54
CA TYR A 292 -16.96 -5.05 -16.22
C TYR A 292 -17.19 -6.56 -16.29
N GLU A 293 -17.88 -7.04 -17.33
CA GLU A 293 -18.04 -8.47 -17.59
C GLU A 293 -16.70 -9.16 -17.91
N ALA A 294 -15.89 -8.58 -18.79
CA ALA A 294 -14.57 -9.11 -19.11
C ALA A 294 -13.64 -9.15 -17.88
N ILE A 295 -13.66 -8.12 -17.03
CA ILE A 295 -12.91 -8.09 -15.76
C ILE A 295 -13.39 -9.20 -14.82
N ARG A 296 -14.70 -9.36 -14.65
CA ARG A 296 -15.27 -10.43 -13.80
C ARG A 296 -14.88 -11.82 -14.31
N ARG A 297 -14.91 -12.03 -15.63
CA ARG A 297 -14.48 -13.28 -16.27
C ARG A 297 -13.00 -13.56 -16.02
N ALA A 298 -12.13 -12.57 -16.23
CA ALA A 298 -10.70 -12.70 -15.97
C ALA A 298 -10.41 -13.03 -14.49
N LEU A 299 -11.08 -12.36 -13.55
CA LEU A 299 -10.96 -12.64 -12.12
C LEU A 299 -11.50 -14.02 -11.73
N ASP A 300 -12.57 -14.50 -12.36
CA ASP A 300 -13.08 -15.85 -12.14
C ASP A 300 -12.11 -16.93 -12.68
N VAL A 301 -11.37 -16.65 -13.77
CA VAL A 301 -10.29 -17.54 -14.24
C VAL A 301 -9.18 -17.65 -13.20
N VAL A 302 -8.75 -16.52 -12.62
CA VAL A 302 -7.76 -16.51 -11.54
C VAL A 302 -8.31 -17.25 -10.31
N ALA A 303 -9.58 -17.07 -9.97
CA ALA A 303 -10.22 -17.79 -8.87
C ALA A 303 -10.27 -19.31 -9.11
N VAL A 304 -10.40 -19.76 -10.36
CA VAL A 304 -10.28 -21.19 -10.72
C VAL A 304 -8.85 -21.69 -10.58
N PHE A 305 -7.87 -20.87 -10.99
CA PHE A 305 -6.45 -21.20 -10.85
C PHE A 305 -6.05 -21.37 -9.38
N GLU A 306 -6.51 -20.48 -8.50
CA GLU A 306 -6.27 -20.52 -7.05
C GLU A 306 -7.24 -21.42 -6.27
N GLU A 307 -7.99 -22.28 -6.96
CA GLU A 307 -8.96 -23.22 -6.38
C GLU A 307 -10.06 -22.58 -5.50
N MET A 308 -10.22 -21.26 -5.56
CA MET A 308 -11.29 -20.51 -4.90
C MET A 308 -12.66 -20.68 -5.58
N MET A 309 -12.66 -21.16 -6.83
CA MET A 309 -13.84 -21.45 -7.63
C MET A 309 -13.66 -22.79 -8.34
N GLY A 310 -14.67 -23.66 -8.27
CA GLY A 310 -14.68 -24.90 -9.04
C GLY A 310 -14.83 -24.64 -10.54
N ARG A 311 -14.13 -25.42 -11.38
CA ARG A 311 -14.24 -25.37 -12.85
C ARG A 311 -15.66 -25.54 -13.36
N SER A 312 -16.45 -26.40 -12.72
CA SER A 312 -17.87 -26.62 -13.05
C SER A 312 -18.73 -25.38 -12.79
N ALA A 313 -18.44 -24.63 -11.72
CA ALA A 313 -19.11 -23.36 -11.45
C ALA A 313 -18.72 -22.30 -12.47
N PHE A 314 -17.46 -22.30 -12.93
CA PHE A 314 -16.98 -21.39 -13.97
C PHE A 314 -17.70 -21.67 -15.29
N ALA A 315 -17.74 -22.94 -15.72
CA ALA A 315 -18.41 -23.35 -16.94
C ALA A 315 -19.91 -23.05 -16.91
N ALA A 316 -20.56 -23.25 -15.76
CA ALA A 316 -21.96 -22.89 -15.57
C ALA A 316 -22.23 -21.38 -15.69
N ARG A 317 -21.24 -20.53 -15.38
CA ARG A 317 -21.36 -19.06 -15.48
C ARG A 317 -21.08 -18.57 -16.89
N TRP A 318 -19.98 -19.01 -17.48
CA TRP A 318 -19.44 -18.42 -18.71
C TRP A 318 -19.75 -19.24 -19.97
N GLY A 319 -20.31 -20.44 -19.83
CA GLY A 319 -20.73 -21.29 -20.94
C GLY A 319 -19.58 -22.04 -21.63
N TYR A 320 -18.39 -22.06 -21.05
CA TYR A 320 -17.23 -22.80 -21.59
C TYR A 320 -16.32 -23.33 -20.47
N GLU A 321 -15.58 -24.39 -20.77
CA GLU A 321 -14.63 -24.99 -19.84
C GLU A 321 -13.23 -24.39 -19.97
N LEU A 322 -12.54 -24.23 -18.83
CA LEU A 322 -11.16 -23.78 -18.81
C LEU A 322 -10.19 -24.96 -19.00
N PRO A 323 -9.07 -24.75 -19.73
CA PRO A 323 -8.07 -25.80 -19.92
C PRO A 323 -7.46 -26.21 -18.58
N ILE A 324 -7.19 -27.51 -18.41
CA ILE A 324 -6.46 -28.03 -17.25
C ILE A 324 -4.98 -27.72 -17.46
N LYS A 325 -4.44 -26.83 -16.63
CA LYS A 325 -3.04 -26.44 -16.63
C LYS A 325 -2.43 -26.83 -15.28
N LYS A 326 -1.23 -27.40 -15.31
CA LYS A 326 -0.50 -27.77 -14.10
C LYS A 326 0.11 -26.51 -13.49
N VAL A 327 -0.08 -26.30 -12.20
CA VAL A 327 0.63 -25.28 -11.44
C VAL A 327 1.97 -25.86 -11.02
N VAL A 328 3.06 -25.09 -11.21
CA VAL A 328 4.33 -25.43 -10.58
C VAL A 328 4.20 -25.10 -9.10
N ASP A 329 4.21 -26.13 -8.26
CA ASP A 329 4.17 -25.94 -6.82
C ASP A 329 5.48 -25.30 -6.30
N ARG A 330 5.46 -24.83 -5.06
CA ARG A 330 6.62 -24.15 -4.47
C ARG A 330 7.83 -25.07 -4.32
N ASP A 331 7.61 -26.37 -4.11
CA ASP A 331 8.69 -27.34 -3.91
C ASP A 331 9.34 -27.71 -5.25
N ASP A 332 8.57 -27.79 -6.32
CA ASP A 332 8.98 -27.90 -7.71
C ASP A 332 9.73 -26.65 -8.15
N ALA A 333 9.21 -25.46 -7.87
CA ALA A 333 9.92 -24.21 -8.13
C ALA A 333 11.28 -24.15 -7.40
N ARG A 334 11.32 -24.66 -6.16
CA ARG A 334 12.57 -24.77 -5.39
C ARG A 334 13.52 -25.81 -5.98
N ARG A 335 13.01 -26.97 -6.41
CA ARG A 335 13.80 -28.00 -7.12
C ARG A 335 14.38 -27.44 -8.42
N MET A 336 13.59 -26.72 -9.20
CA MET A 336 14.03 -26.05 -10.44
C MET A 336 15.08 -24.98 -10.16
N SER A 337 14.88 -24.16 -9.12
CA SER A 337 15.87 -23.16 -8.67
C SER A 337 17.20 -23.82 -8.31
N ASN A 338 17.17 -24.88 -7.49
CA ASN A 338 18.38 -25.60 -7.07
C ASN A 338 19.06 -26.30 -8.26
N ALA A 339 18.28 -26.87 -9.19
CA ALA A 339 18.83 -27.50 -10.39
C ALA A 339 19.48 -26.48 -11.33
N ALA A 340 18.89 -25.29 -11.49
CA ALA A 340 19.48 -24.19 -12.25
C ALA A 340 20.81 -23.73 -11.63
N GLU A 341 20.89 -23.67 -10.31
CA GLU A 341 22.13 -23.36 -9.59
C GLU A 341 23.22 -24.41 -9.84
N GLU A 342 22.87 -25.70 -9.82
CA GLU A 342 23.81 -26.81 -10.08
C GLU A 342 24.30 -26.83 -11.53
N ILE A 343 23.43 -26.55 -12.52
CA ILE A 343 23.84 -26.42 -13.94
C ILE A 343 24.82 -25.24 -14.11
N LEU A 344 24.53 -24.09 -13.50
CA LEU A 344 25.43 -22.92 -13.53
C LEU A 344 26.77 -23.17 -12.81
N ARG A 345 26.80 -24.13 -11.89
CA ARG A 345 28.00 -24.59 -11.22
C ARG A 345 28.81 -25.54 -12.12
N GLN A 346 28.16 -26.42 -12.89
CA GLN A 346 28.80 -27.39 -13.80
C GLN A 346 29.25 -26.79 -15.14
N ALA A 347 28.63 -25.69 -15.59
CA ALA A 347 29.01 -24.97 -16.81
C ALA A 347 30.28 -24.09 -16.64
N ARG A 348 31.03 -24.28 -15.55
CA ARG A 348 32.31 -23.65 -15.24
C ARG A 348 33.33 -24.71 -14.92
#